data_AF-A0A9E2CHH5-F1
#
_entry.id   AF-A0A9E2CHH5-F1
#
_cell.length_a   1.000
_cell.length_b   1.000
_cell.length_c   1.000
_cell.angle_alpha   90.00
_cell.angle_beta   90.00
_cell.angle_gamma   90.00
#
_symmetry.space_group_name_H-M   'P 1'
#
loop_
_entity.id
_entity.type
_entity.pdbx_description
1 polymer ?
#
loop_
_entity_poly.entity_id
_entity_poly.type
_entity_poly.pdbx_seq_one_letter_code
_entity_poly.pdbx_strand_id
1 'polypeptide(L)'
;MGLHRVEREIGGKTLRLETGKIAKQAAGSVIVTYGETVVLVAAVTGAPREGVDFFPLTVDYREKTYAAGKFPGGFFKREARPTQKEVLTMRMIDRPLRPMFPKGFNDEVLIQAMVLCTDQENDPDILAMIGASAALSISKIPFDGPSGACRVGLV
;
A
#
# COMPACT_ATOMS: atom_id res chain seq x y z
N MET A 1 4.29 -17.27 -13.07
CA MET A 1 3.16 -16.32 -12.94
C MET A 1 3.34 -15.23 -13.98
N GLY A 2 2.38 -15.08 -14.89
CA GLY A 2 2.36 -14.05 -15.92
C GLY A 2 1.95 -12.68 -15.35
N LEU A 3 2.04 -11.63 -16.18
CA LEU A 3 1.49 -10.33 -15.83
C LEU A 3 -0.04 -10.41 -15.86
N HIS A 4 -0.68 -10.04 -14.76
CA HIS A 4 -2.14 -9.88 -14.69
C HIS A 4 -2.45 -8.41 -14.48
N ARG A 5 -3.37 -7.86 -15.28
CA ARG A 5 -3.77 -6.46 -15.26
C ARG A 5 -5.29 -6.36 -15.30
N VAL A 6 -5.84 -5.51 -14.43
CA VAL A 6 -7.24 -5.07 -14.50
C VAL A 6 -7.28 -3.55 -14.48
N GLU A 7 -8.19 -2.96 -15.24
CA GLU A 7 -8.33 -1.51 -15.33
C GLU A 7 -9.79 -1.07 -15.47
N ARG A 8 -10.10 0.09 -14.89
CA ARG A 8 -11.41 0.74 -14.96
C ARG A 8 -11.25 2.25 -14.95
N GLU A 9 -12.15 2.93 -15.65
CA GLU A 9 -12.24 4.38 -15.59
C GLU A 9 -13.01 4.78 -14.32
N ILE A 10 -12.41 5.66 -13.52
CA ILE A 10 -12.97 6.19 -12.28
C ILE A 10 -12.66 7.69 -12.26
N GLY A 11 -13.66 8.54 -12.06
CA GLY A 11 -13.45 10.00 -11.98
C GLY A 11 -12.75 10.61 -13.20
N GLY A 12 -12.97 10.06 -14.40
CA GLY A 12 -12.38 10.54 -15.66
C GLY A 12 -10.91 10.16 -15.88
N LYS A 13 -10.31 9.35 -15.01
CA LYS A 13 -8.95 8.81 -15.19
C LYS A 13 -8.99 7.28 -15.07
N THR A 14 -8.03 6.59 -15.68
CA THR A 14 -7.95 5.12 -15.61
C THR A 14 -7.25 4.69 -14.32
N LEU A 15 -7.94 3.93 -13.47
CA LEU A 15 -7.33 3.17 -12.39
C LEU A 15 -6.91 1.79 -12.91
N ARG A 16 -5.65 1.44 -12.72
CA ARG A 16 -5.06 0.16 -13.13
C ARG A 16 -4.41 -0.53 -11.94
N LEU A 17 -4.64 -1.84 -11.84
CA LEU A 17 -3.98 -2.74 -10.88
C LEU A 17 -3.22 -3.82 -11.65
N GLU A 18 -1.93 -3.99 -11.33
CA GLU A 18 -1.06 -4.98 -11.97
C GLU A 18 -0.37 -5.88 -10.93
N THR A 19 -0.31 -7.18 -11.19
CA THR A 19 0.41 -8.16 -10.35
C THR A 19 1.16 -9.19 -11.19
N GLY A 20 2.05 -9.96 -10.57
CA GLY A 20 2.80 -11.06 -11.20
C GLY A 20 4.14 -10.68 -11.84
N LYS A 21 4.47 -9.38 -11.91
CA LYS A 21 5.76 -8.89 -12.46
C LYS A 21 6.79 -8.52 -11.38
N ILE A 22 6.40 -7.75 -10.36
CA ILE A 22 7.30 -7.20 -9.33
C ILE A 22 7.00 -7.83 -7.96
N ALA A 23 8.03 -7.96 -7.11
CA ALA A 23 7.92 -8.46 -5.73
C ALA A 23 7.23 -9.84 -5.61
N LYS A 24 7.55 -10.76 -6.52
CA LYS A 24 6.90 -12.09 -6.63
C LYS A 24 7.06 -13.00 -5.42
N GLN A 25 8.00 -12.67 -4.53
CA GLN A 25 8.24 -13.41 -3.28
C GLN A 25 7.37 -12.91 -2.12
N ALA A 26 6.71 -11.76 -2.26
CA ALA A 26 5.73 -11.32 -1.28
C ALA A 26 4.51 -12.25 -1.29
N ALA A 27 3.76 -12.29 -0.18
CA ALA A 27 2.53 -13.07 -0.11
C ALA A 27 1.47 -12.54 -1.09
N GLY A 28 1.44 -11.21 -1.30
CA GLY A 28 0.74 -10.55 -2.40
C GLY A 28 1.42 -9.24 -2.76
N SER A 29 1.43 -8.88 -4.03
CA SER A 29 1.98 -7.60 -4.50
C SER A 29 1.18 -7.02 -5.66
N VAL A 30 0.95 -5.71 -5.62
CA VAL A 30 0.18 -4.98 -6.63
C VAL A 30 0.85 -3.65 -6.94
N ILE A 31 0.95 -3.32 -8.21
CA ILE A 31 1.25 -1.96 -8.68
C ILE A 31 -0.08 -1.30 -9.00
N VAL A 32 -0.34 -0.16 -8.35
CA VAL A 32 -1.52 0.67 -8.57
C VAL A 32 -1.10 1.89 -9.38
N THR A 33 -1.84 2.18 -10.45
CA THR A 33 -1.63 3.38 -11.27
C THR A 33 -2.95 4.12 -11.44
N TYR A 34 -2.94 5.43 -11.22
CA TYR A 34 -4.07 6.31 -11.50
C TYR A 34 -3.55 7.64 -12.02
N GLY A 35 -3.92 8.01 -13.25
CA GLY A 35 -3.20 9.05 -13.99
C GLY A 35 -1.75 8.60 -14.24
N GLU A 36 -0.77 9.39 -13.82
CA GLU A 36 0.66 9.02 -13.89
C GLU A 36 1.27 8.75 -12.49
N THR A 37 0.46 8.82 -11.43
CA THR A 37 0.88 8.42 -10.09
C THR A 37 0.88 6.89 -9.97
N VAL A 38 1.98 6.33 -9.46
CA VAL A 38 2.24 4.89 -9.36
C VAL A 38 2.69 4.52 -7.95
N VAL A 39 2.03 3.53 -7.35
CA VAL A 39 2.37 3.00 -6.03
C VAL A 39 2.56 1.49 -6.10
N LEU A 40 3.67 0.98 -5.57
CA LEU A 40 3.88 -0.45 -5.34
C LEU A 40 3.43 -0.78 -3.92
N VAL A 41 2.57 -1.77 -3.77
CA VAL A 41 2.17 -2.29 -2.46
C VAL A 41 2.45 -3.79 -2.39
N ALA A 42 3.08 -4.23 -1.31
CA ALA A 42 3.37 -5.63 -1.03
C ALA A 42 2.92 -5.99 0.38
N ALA A 43 2.19 -7.10 0.51
CA ALA A 43 1.82 -7.71 1.77
C ALA A 43 2.68 -8.97 1.98
N VAL A 44 3.22 -9.11 3.19
CA VAL A 44 3.97 -10.29 3.62
C VAL A 44 3.44 -10.77 4.97
N THR A 45 3.62 -12.05 5.24
CA THR A 45 3.27 -12.65 6.52
C THR A 45 4.40 -13.53 7.05
N GLY A 46 4.49 -13.63 8.38
CA GLY A 46 5.44 -14.49 9.08
C GLY A 46 4.78 -15.15 10.29
N ALA A 47 5.38 -16.24 10.77
CA ALA A 47 4.90 -16.96 11.94
C ALA A 47 4.77 -16.03 13.16
N PRO A 48 3.80 -16.28 14.07
CA PRO A 48 3.63 -15.49 15.27
C PRO A 48 4.89 -15.59 16.15
N ARG A 49 5.27 -14.49 16.79
CA ARG A 49 6.37 -14.50 17.75
C ARG A 49 5.90 -15.18 19.05
N GLU A 50 6.81 -15.88 19.72
CA GLU A 50 6.48 -16.53 20.99
C GLU A 50 5.98 -15.50 22.02
N GLY A 51 4.87 -15.83 22.70
CA GLY A 51 4.29 -14.98 23.75
C GLY A 51 3.47 -13.78 23.24
N VAL A 52 3.21 -13.66 21.94
CA VAL A 52 2.35 -12.60 21.40
C VAL A 52 0.88 -12.86 21.76
N ASP A 53 0.25 -11.87 22.39
CA ASP A 53 -1.16 -11.85 22.81
C ASP A 53 -2.04 -10.90 21.99
N PHE A 54 -1.47 -10.26 20.96
CA PHE A 54 -2.15 -9.29 20.09
C PHE A 54 -1.86 -9.55 18.60
N PHE A 55 -2.68 -8.99 17.71
CA PHE A 55 -2.46 -9.09 16.27
C PHE A 55 -1.36 -8.10 15.79
N PRO A 56 -0.17 -8.57 15.35
CA PRO A 56 0.93 -7.71 14.94
C PRO A 56 0.83 -7.31 13.47
N LEU A 57 -0.07 -6.38 13.18
CA LEU A 57 -0.14 -5.69 11.89
C LEU A 57 0.72 -4.42 11.90
N THR A 58 1.65 -4.35 10.94
CA THR A 58 2.46 -3.17 10.65
C THR A 58 2.17 -2.66 9.25
N VAL A 59 1.99 -1.35 9.11
CA VAL A 59 1.86 -0.68 7.80
C VAL A 59 2.99 0.34 7.66
N ASP A 60 3.77 0.21 6.60
CA ASP A 60 4.85 1.13 6.24
C ASP A 60 4.57 1.76 4.88
N TYR A 61 4.29 3.07 4.86
CA TYR A 61 4.08 3.86 3.65
C TYR A 61 5.24 4.84 3.47
N ARG A 62 5.86 4.82 2.29
CA ARG A 62 7.06 5.62 1.98
C ARG A 62 6.94 6.37 0.67
N GLU A 63 7.16 7.68 0.72
CA GLU A 63 7.27 8.54 -0.46
C GLU A 63 8.75 8.69 -0.82
N LYS A 64 9.15 8.15 -1.96
CA LYS A 64 10.51 8.27 -2.45
C LYS A 64 10.67 9.58 -3.19
N THR A 65 11.74 10.34 -2.94
CA THR A 65 11.89 11.66 -3.57
C THR A 65 12.09 11.54 -5.08
N TYR A 66 12.65 10.42 -5.54
CA TYR A 66 12.76 10.11 -6.96
C TYR A 66 11.40 10.04 -7.66
N ALA A 67 10.31 9.75 -6.93
CA ALA A 67 8.96 9.68 -7.52
C ALA A 67 8.51 11.02 -8.11
N ALA A 68 9.06 12.13 -7.61
CA ALA A 68 8.84 13.48 -8.13
C ALA A 68 10.07 14.01 -8.91
N GLY A 69 11.03 13.16 -9.27
CA GLY A 69 12.25 13.57 -9.96
C GLY A 69 13.21 14.43 -9.12
N LYS A 70 13.15 14.32 -7.79
CA LYS A 70 13.94 15.13 -6.85
C LYS A 70 14.96 14.29 -6.08
N PHE A 71 16.10 14.91 -5.77
CA PHE A 71 17.06 14.36 -4.81
C PHE A 71 16.59 14.65 -3.38
N PRO A 72 16.82 13.73 -2.42
CA PRO A 72 16.51 14.01 -1.03
C PRO A 72 17.30 15.22 -0.52
N GLY A 73 16.63 16.09 0.24
CA GLY A 73 17.25 17.22 0.90
C GLY A 73 18.21 16.81 2.02
N GLY A 74 18.83 17.80 2.68
CA GLY A 74 19.72 17.59 3.82
C GLY A 74 21.12 17.08 3.47
N PHE A 75 21.89 16.76 4.51
CA PHE A 75 23.30 16.36 4.42
C PHE A 75 23.48 14.95 3.83
N PHE A 76 22.69 13.98 4.30
CA PHE A 76 22.83 12.57 3.93
C PHE A 76 22.27 12.20 2.56
N LYS A 77 21.51 13.09 1.90
CA LYS A 77 20.89 12.85 0.58
C LYS A 77 20.11 11.53 0.49
N ARG A 78 19.44 11.13 1.58
CA ARG A 78 18.64 9.90 1.69
C ARG A 78 17.37 10.15 2.48
N GLU A 79 16.28 9.45 2.14
CA GLU A 79 15.07 9.47 2.96
C GLU A 79 15.36 8.87 4.34
N ALA A 80 15.08 9.64 5.38
CA ALA A 80 15.35 9.27 6.76
C ALA A 80 14.08 8.74 7.44
N ARG A 81 13.70 9.30 8.58
CA ARG A 81 12.48 8.91 9.31
C ARG A 81 11.22 9.29 8.51
N PRO A 82 10.11 8.55 8.69
CA PRO A 82 8.82 8.94 8.13
C PRO A 82 8.42 10.35 8.52
N THR A 83 7.92 11.09 7.53
CA THR A 83 7.29 12.41 7.70
C THR A 83 5.92 12.28 8.33
N GLN A 84 5.35 13.40 8.79
CA GLN A 84 4.00 13.40 9.34
C GLN A 84 2.95 12.91 8.32
N LYS A 85 3.07 13.31 7.05
CA LYS A 85 2.20 12.81 5.98
C LYS A 85 2.27 11.29 5.88
N GLU A 86 3.49 10.75 5.80
CA GLU A 86 3.69 9.30 5.68
C GLU A 86 3.11 8.53 6.87
N VAL A 87 3.32 9.01 8.11
CA VAL A 87 2.76 8.40 9.33
C VAL A 87 1.23 8.47 9.33
N LEU A 88 0.63 9.57 8.88
CA LEU A 88 -0.82 9.69 8.78
C LEU A 88 -1.39 8.75 7.72
N THR A 89 -0.74 8.61 6.56
CA THR A 89 -1.13 7.66 5.51
C THR A 89 -1.02 6.22 6.00
N MET A 90 0.03 5.84 6.74
CA MET A 90 0.13 4.52 7.38
C MET A 90 -1.10 4.23 8.25
N ARG A 91 -1.50 5.20 9.08
CA ARG A 91 -2.69 5.07 9.95
C ARG A 91 -4.00 5.01 9.15
N MET A 92 -4.09 5.74 8.04
CA MET A 92 -5.26 5.71 7.15
C MET A 92 -5.42 4.35 6.46
N ILE A 93 -4.33 3.67 6.13
CA ILE A 93 -4.34 2.31 5.60
C ILE A 93 -4.63 1.29 6.70
N ASP A 94 -3.99 1.41 7.87
CA ASP A 94 -4.10 0.44 8.98
C ASP A 94 -5.51 0.35 9.56
N ARG A 95 -6.13 1.51 9.83
CA ARG A 95 -7.44 1.60 10.51
C ARG A 95 -8.57 0.80 9.85
N PRO A 96 -8.81 0.90 8.53
CA PRO A 96 -9.87 0.12 7.87
C PRO A 96 -9.51 -1.36 7.72
N LEU A 97 -8.23 -1.71 7.59
CA LEU A 97 -7.81 -3.10 7.33
C LEU A 97 -7.74 -3.95 8.61
N ARG A 98 -7.28 -3.36 9.72
CA ARG A 98 -7.11 -4.06 11.02
C ARG A 98 -8.34 -4.84 11.50
N PRO A 99 -9.58 -4.32 11.45
CA PRO A 99 -10.75 -5.08 11.89
C PRO A 99 -11.19 -6.20 10.92
N MET A 100 -10.62 -6.26 9.71
CA MET A 100 -10.99 -7.24 8.69
C MET A 100 -10.20 -8.57 8.80
N PHE A 101 -9.30 -8.67 9.78
CA PHE A 101 -8.61 -9.92 10.08
C PHE A 101 -9.42 -10.76 11.06
N PRO A 102 -9.46 -12.10 10.92
CA PRO A 102 -10.20 -12.95 11.84
C PRO A 102 -9.71 -12.80 13.28
N LYS A 103 -10.64 -12.92 14.23
CA LYS A 103 -10.31 -12.90 15.66
C LYS A 103 -9.36 -14.06 16.00
N GLY A 104 -8.27 -13.76 16.71
CA GLY A 104 -7.26 -14.74 17.11
C GLY A 104 -6.18 -15.01 16.07
N PHE A 105 -6.22 -14.33 14.92
CA PHE A 105 -5.12 -14.35 13.96
C PHE A 105 -3.94 -13.53 14.50
N ASN A 106 -2.80 -14.19 14.71
CA ASN A 106 -1.63 -13.62 15.39
C ASN A 106 -0.35 -13.66 14.55
N ASP A 107 -0.42 -14.13 13.31
CA ASP A 107 0.73 -14.09 12.40
C ASP A 107 1.15 -12.63 12.17
N GLU A 108 2.45 -12.41 12.03
CA GLU A 108 2.97 -11.09 11.71
C GLU A 108 2.56 -10.73 10.28
N VAL A 109 1.97 -9.55 10.11
CA VAL A 109 1.59 -9.02 8.79
C VAL A 109 2.26 -7.67 8.61
N LEU A 110 3.02 -7.54 7.52
CA LEU A 110 3.59 -6.27 7.09
C LEU A 110 3.01 -5.90 5.73
N ILE A 111 2.45 -4.69 5.65
CA ILE A 111 2.05 -4.05 4.40
C ILE A 111 3.05 -2.94 4.12
N GLN A 112 3.80 -3.07 3.03
CA GLN A 112 4.73 -2.05 2.59
C GLN A 112 4.21 -1.38 1.31
N ALA A 113 3.98 -0.07 1.38
CA ALA A 113 3.53 0.76 0.27
C ALA A 113 4.62 1.79 -0.09
N MET A 114 5.06 1.79 -1.33
CA MET A 114 6.11 2.68 -1.84
C MET A 114 5.62 3.45 -3.05
N VAL A 115 5.66 4.77 -2.97
CA VAL A 115 5.35 5.63 -4.11
C VAL A 115 6.54 5.62 -5.08
N LEU A 116 6.28 5.19 -6.31
CA LEU A 116 7.29 5.05 -7.37
C LEU A 116 7.31 6.26 -8.30
N CYS A 117 6.14 6.86 -8.55
CA CYS A 117 5.95 7.99 -9.44
C CYS A 117 4.80 8.84 -8.91
N THR A 118 4.85 10.16 -9.08
CA THR A 118 3.71 11.05 -8.83
C THR A 118 3.58 12.09 -9.93
N ASP A 119 2.34 12.30 -10.39
CA ASP A 119 1.95 13.40 -11.29
C ASP A 119 1.71 14.72 -10.56
N GLN A 120 1.79 14.75 -9.22
CA GLN A 120 1.48 15.90 -8.36
C GLN A 120 0.02 16.39 -8.42
N GLU A 121 -0.85 15.69 -9.13
CA GLU A 121 -2.30 15.97 -9.18
C GLU A 121 -3.10 14.96 -8.37
N ASN A 122 -2.74 13.69 -8.46
CA ASN A 122 -3.40 12.58 -7.80
C ASN A 122 -2.58 12.18 -6.56
N ASP A 123 -3.17 12.36 -5.38
CA ASP A 123 -2.49 12.03 -4.13
C ASP A 123 -2.28 10.51 -4.01
N PRO A 124 -1.04 10.03 -3.78
CA PRO A 124 -0.74 8.61 -3.69
C PRO A 124 -1.36 7.88 -2.49
N ASP A 125 -1.92 8.58 -1.50
CA ASP A 125 -2.48 7.98 -0.30
C ASP A 125 -3.68 7.05 -0.61
N ILE A 126 -4.61 7.49 -1.46
CA ILE A 126 -5.77 6.68 -1.88
C ILE A 126 -5.31 5.47 -2.69
N LEU A 127 -4.31 5.63 -3.56
CA LEU A 127 -3.74 4.53 -4.34
C LEU A 127 -3.08 3.49 -3.43
N ALA A 128 -2.37 3.94 -2.39
CA ALA A 128 -1.76 3.06 -1.40
C ALA A 128 -2.81 2.27 -0.61
N MET A 129 -3.94 2.89 -0.24
CA MET A 129 -5.06 2.21 0.42
C MET A 129 -5.69 1.13 -0.48
N ILE A 130 -5.97 1.47 -1.75
CA ILE A 130 -6.50 0.51 -2.73
C ILE A 130 -5.49 -0.63 -2.95
N GLY A 131 -4.21 -0.30 -3.09
CA GLY A 131 -3.15 -1.27 -3.30
C GLY A 131 -2.95 -2.21 -2.12
N ALA A 132 -3.05 -1.72 -0.88
CA ALA A 132 -2.99 -2.55 0.33
C ALA A 132 -4.13 -3.56 0.37
N SER A 133 -5.35 -3.11 0.08
CA SER A 133 -6.52 -3.97 0.03
C SER A 133 -6.39 -5.03 -1.08
N ALA A 134 -5.96 -4.62 -2.28
CA ALA A 134 -5.75 -5.52 -3.40
C ALA A 134 -4.63 -6.54 -3.11
N ALA A 135 -3.49 -6.11 -2.55
CA ALA A 135 -2.37 -6.98 -2.21
C ALA A 135 -2.74 -8.03 -1.15
N LEU A 136 -3.51 -7.66 -0.12
CA LEU A 136 -4.04 -8.61 0.84
C LEU A 136 -5.03 -9.58 0.20
N SER A 137 -5.93 -9.09 -0.66
CA SER A 137 -6.98 -9.89 -1.28
C SER A 137 -6.45 -10.96 -2.25
N ILE A 138 -5.30 -10.72 -2.88
CA ILE A 138 -4.64 -11.73 -3.73
C ILE A 138 -3.65 -12.61 -2.96
N SER A 139 -3.43 -12.34 -1.67
CA SER A 139 -2.56 -13.13 -0.81
C SER A 139 -3.29 -14.33 -0.20
N LYS A 140 -2.54 -15.23 0.44
CA LYS A 140 -3.12 -16.32 1.25
C LYS A 140 -3.42 -15.93 2.70
N ILE A 141 -3.20 -14.66 3.05
CA ILE A 141 -3.43 -14.16 4.41
C ILE A 141 -4.95 -14.08 4.63
N PRO A 142 -5.49 -14.60 5.74
CA PRO A 142 -6.92 -14.56 5.99
C PRO A 142 -7.37 -13.12 6.24
N PHE A 143 -8.12 -12.56 5.29
CA PHE A 143 -8.54 -11.17 5.25
C PHE A 143 -9.96 -11.09 4.63
N ASP A 144 -10.91 -10.50 5.35
CA ASP A 144 -12.34 -10.41 4.98
C ASP A 144 -12.64 -9.21 4.06
N GLY A 145 -11.73 -8.95 3.11
CA GLY A 145 -11.86 -7.88 2.12
C GLY A 145 -12.56 -8.29 0.82
N PRO A 146 -12.48 -7.44 -0.23
CA PRO A 146 -11.71 -6.20 -0.33
C PRO A 146 -12.40 -4.97 0.29
N SER A 147 -11.62 -3.90 0.45
CA SER A 147 -12.05 -2.57 0.89
C SER A 147 -11.75 -1.52 -0.19
N GLY A 148 -12.61 -0.52 -0.32
CA GLY A 148 -12.42 0.63 -1.20
C GLY A 148 -11.95 1.87 -0.45
N ALA A 149 -11.35 2.81 -1.18
CA ALA A 149 -10.99 4.13 -0.66
C ALA A 149 -11.34 5.21 -1.69
N CYS A 150 -11.88 6.35 -1.22
CA CYS A 150 -12.15 7.51 -2.05
C CYS A 150 -11.93 8.79 -1.24
N ARG A 151 -11.66 9.89 -1.94
CA ARG A 151 -11.58 11.24 -1.37
C ARG A 151 -12.74 12.05 -1.93
N VAL A 152 -13.50 12.70 -1.05
CA VAL A 152 -14.65 13.54 -1.40
C VAL A 152 -14.33 14.97 -1.02
N GLY A 153 -14.49 15.90 -1.95
CA GLY A 153 -14.42 17.35 -1.72
C GLY A 153 -15.81 17.97 -1.79
N LEU A 154 -15.98 19.13 -1.15
CA LEU A 154 -17.14 20.00 -1.31
C LEU A 154 -16.65 21.28 -2.01
N VAL A 155 -17.28 21.62 -3.14
CA VAL A 155 -16.94 22.78 -3.98
C VAL A 155 -18.09 23.77 -3.96
#